data_AF-A0A957MBT5-F1
#
_entry.id   AF-A0A957MBT5-F1
#
_cell.length_a   1.000
_cell.length_b   1.000
_cell.length_c   1.000
_cell.angle_alpha   90.00
_cell.angle_beta   90.00
_cell.angle_gamma   90.00
#
_symmetry.space_group_name_H-M   'P 1'
#
loop_
_entity.id
_entity.type
_entity.pdbx_description
1 polymer ?
#
loop_
_entity_poly.entity_id
_entity_poly.type
_entity_poly.pdbx_seq_one_letter_code
_entity_poly.pdbx_strand_id
1 'polypeptide(L)'
;MVSNALAERLSRFRPTLDTKFHIDYDWWEKSGQSFRLYLRDQLCDECRARFADHHNTENVDWVDPETGEVHRTDALRECLRTRCANDPDY
;
A
#
# COMPACT_ATOMS: atom_id res chain seq x y z
N MET A 1 -13.51 -9.62 15.54
CA MET A 1 -14.92 -9.19 15.71
C MET A 1 -14.90 -7.75 16.13
N VAL A 2 -15.42 -6.85 15.28
CA VAL A 2 -15.53 -5.44 15.63
C VAL A 2 -16.67 -5.29 16.64
N SER A 3 -16.39 -4.67 17.79
CA SER A 3 -17.42 -4.46 18.83
C SER A 3 -18.59 -3.64 18.27
N ASN A 4 -19.82 -3.98 18.64
CA ASN A 4 -21.04 -3.38 18.10
C ASN A 4 -21.06 -1.83 18.22
N ALA A 5 -20.49 -1.32 19.31
CA ALA A 5 -20.33 0.12 19.54
C ALA A 5 -19.29 0.81 18.62
N LEU A 6 -18.25 0.08 18.17
CA LEU A 6 -17.27 0.61 17.22
C LEU A 6 -17.87 0.70 15.81
N ALA A 7 -18.67 -0.30 15.42
CA ALA A 7 -19.40 -0.28 14.15
C ALA A 7 -20.40 0.89 14.07
N GLU A 8 -21.13 1.17 15.16
CA GLU A 8 -22.02 2.34 15.24
C GLU A 8 -21.27 3.68 15.23
N ARG A 9 -20.08 3.76 15.82
CA ARG A 9 -19.25 4.98 15.72
C ARG A 9 -18.71 5.19 14.31
N LEU A 10 -18.28 4.12 13.64
CA LEU A 10 -17.80 4.18 12.25
C LEU A 10 -18.92 4.53 11.26
N SER A 11 -20.17 4.10 11.50
CA SER A 11 -21.29 4.43 10.61
C SER A 11 -21.66 5.91 10.56
N ARG A 12 -21.29 6.68 11.61
CA ARG A 12 -21.44 8.14 11.67
C ARG A 12 -20.12 8.88 11.49
N PHE A 13 -19.03 8.15 11.30
CA PHE A 13 -17.72 8.74 11.06
C PHE A 13 -17.65 9.27 9.63
N ARG A 14 -17.29 10.55 9.50
CA ARG A 14 -17.04 11.18 8.21
C ARG A 14 -15.55 11.44 8.08
N PRO A 15 -14.85 10.76 7.15
CA PRO A 15 -13.44 11.01 6.92
C PRO A 15 -13.18 12.47 6.52
N THR A 16 -12.10 13.02 7.04
CA THR A 16 -11.51 14.30 6.64
C THR A 16 -10.19 14.06 5.91
N LEU A 17 -9.58 15.13 5.39
CA LEU A 17 -8.25 15.04 4.75
C LEU A 17 -7.17 14.55 5.72
N ASP A 18 -7.31 14.82 7.02
CA ASP A 18 -6.36 14.40 8.06
C ASP A 18 -6.60 12.98 8.58
N THR A 19 -7.62 12.28 8.05
CA THR A 19 -7.93 10.92 8.49
C THR A 19 -6.88 9.95 7.96
N LYS A 20 -6.13 9.34 8.87
CA LYS A 20 -5.17 8.28 8.53
C LYS A 20 -5.91 6.99 8.20
N PHE A 21 -5.58 6.38 7.07
CA PHE A 21 -6.11 5.08 6.65
C PHE A 21 -5.09 3.97 6.92
N HIS A 22 -5.59 2.79 7.24
CA HIS A 22 -4.79 1.58 7.40
C HIS A 22 -5.22 0.54 6.36
N ILE A 23 -4.25 -0.02 5.65
CA ILE A 23 -4.49 -1.12 4.71
C ILE A 23 -4.47 -2.42 5.51
N ASP A 24 -5.59 -3.14 5.51
CA ASP A 24 -5.72 -4.45 6.16
C ASP A 24 -5.17 -5.56 5.24
N TYR A 25 -3.90 -5.93 5.44
CA TYR A 25 -3.24 -6.98 4.65
C TYR A 25 -3.77 -8.38 4.96
N ASP A 26 -4.19 -8.65 6.20
CA ASP A 26 -4.76 -9.92 6.61
C ASP A 26 -6.06 -10.20 5.85
N TRP A 27 -6.86 -9.17 5.58
CA TRP A 27 -8.05 -9.29 4.76
C TRP A 27 -7.69 -9.69 3.32
N TRP A 28 -6.66 -9.07 2.73
CA TRP A 28 -6.22 -9.41 1.37
C TRP A 28 -5.80 -10.88 1.26
N GLU A 29 -5.03 -11.39 2.22
CA GLU A 29 -4.62 -12.79 2.26
C GLU A 29 -5.83 -13.74 2.33
N LYS A 30 -6.86 -13.39 3.09
CA LYS A 30 -8.09 -14.19 3.25
C LYS A 30 -9.06 -14.08 2.07
N SER A 31 -9.03 -12.96 1.35
CA SER A 31 -9.96 -12.69 0.24
C SER A 31 -9.69 -13.55 -1.01
N GLY A 32 -8.49 -14.14 -1.11
CA GLY A 32 -8.03 -14.83 -2.32
C GLY A 32 -7.67 -13.88 -3.48
N GLN A 33 -7.73 -12.56 -3.26
CA GLN A 33 -7.30 -11.55 -4.23
C GLN A 33 -5.81 -11.26 -4.08
N SER A 34 -5.12 -11.08 -5.21
CA SER A 34 -3.70 -10.74 -5.21
C SER A 34 -3.51 -9.24 -4.95
N PHE A 35 -3.18 -8.87 -3.71
CA PHE A 35 -2.85 -7.48 -3.36
C PHE A 35 -1.76 -6.90 -4.28
N ARG A 36 -0.76 -7.71 -4.64
CA ARG A 36 0.33 -7.29 -5.53
C ARG A 36 -0.13 -6.93 -6.94
N LEU A 37 -1.12 -7.66 -7.46
CA LEU A 37 -1.71 -7.36 -8.77
C LEU A 37 -2.38 -5.97 -8.74
N TYR A 38 -3.21 -5.72 -7.72
CA TYR A 38 -3.84 -4.41 -7.52
C TYR A 38 -2.81 -3.29 -7.36
N LEU A 39 -1.74 -3.53 -6.60
CA LEU A 39 -0.69 -2.56 -6.39
C LEU A 39 0.06 -2.21 -7.69
N ARG A 40 0.34 -3.21 -8.53
CA ARG A 40 0.96 -3.02 -9.86
C ARG A 40 0.07 -2.18 -10.79
N ASP A 41 -1.24 -2.37 -10.71
CA ASP A 41 -2.20 -1.61 -11.52
C ASP A 41 -2.29 -0.12 -11.11
N GLN A 42 -1.83 0.23 -9.91
CA GLN A 42 -1.75 1.63 -9.50
C GLN A 42 -0.45 2.32 -9.94
N LEU A 43 0.61 1.59 -10.28
CA LEU A 43 1.90 2.21 -10.65
C LEU A 43 1.78 3.10 -11.89
N CYS A 44 2.65 4.12 -12.00
CA CYS A 44 2.84 4.82 -13.27
C CYS A 44 3.44 3.89 -14.33
N ASP A 45 3.30 4.23 -15.61
CA ASP A 45 3.76 3.36 -16.70
C ASP A 45 5.26 3.06 -16.67
N GLU A 46 6.07 4.01 -16.17
CA GLU A 46 7.50 3.83 -15.94
C GLU A 46 7.77 2.72 -14.90
N CYS A 47 7.17 2.80 -13.70
CA CYS A 47 7.31 1.77 -12.66
C CYS A 47 6.69 0.44 -13.15
N ARG A 48 5.55 0.47 -13.85
CA ARG A 48 4.88 -0.74 -14.35
C ARG A 48 5.75 -1.49 -15.36
N ALA A 49 6.48 -0.77 -16.22
CA ALA A 49 7.43 -1.35 -17.17
C ALA A 49 8.66 -1.98 -16.48
N ARG A 50 9.09 -1.45 -15.32
CA ARG A 50 10.16 -2.06 -14.51
C ARG A 50 9.74 -3.41 -13.89
N PHE A 51 8.45 -3.59 -13.65
CA PHE A 51 7.89 -4.81 -13.09
C PHE A 51 7.10 -5.59 -14.15
N ALA A 52 7.83 -6.32 -15.00
CA ALA A 52 7.28 -7.11 -16.10
C ALA A 52 6.18 -8.10 -15.64
N ASP A 53 6.28 -8.62 -14.41
CA ASP A 53 5.27 -9.46 -13.77
C ASP A 53 5.19 -9.16 -12.25
N HIS A 54 4.04 -9.46 -11.64
CA HIS A 54 3.74 -9.32 -10.22
C HIS A 54 4.28 -10.46 -9.34
N HIS A 55 4.83 -11.52 -9.95
CA HIS A 55 5.31 -12.73 -9.25
C HIS A 55 6.77 -12.67 -8.79
N ASN A 56 7.61 -11.77 -9.35
CA ASN A 56 9.06 -11.75 -9.14
C ASN A 56 9.60 -10.42 -8.57
N THR A 57 8.77 -9.67 -7.84
CA THR A 57 9.25 -8.53 -7.07
C THR A 57 9.80 -9.01 -5.75
N GLU A 58 11.13 -9.12 -5.67
CA GLU A 58 11.84 -9.45 -4.44
C GLU A 58 11.48 -8.46 -3.33
N ASN A 59 11.43 -8.93 -2.09
CA ASN A 59 11.33 -8.01 -0.97
C ASN A 59 12.63 -7.18 -0.92
N VAL A 60 12.49 -5.86 -0.91
CA VAL A 60 13.60 -4.93 -0.82
C VAL A 60 13.75 -4.42 0.60
N ASP A 61 14.99 -4.15 0.99
CA ASP A 61 15.29 -3.51 2.26
C ASP A 61 15.10 -2.00 2.07
N TRP A 62 14.02 -1.45 2.62
CA TRP A 62 13.75 -0.03 2.64
C TRP A 62 14.33 0.61 3.89
N VAL A 63 15.11 1.67 3.70
CA VAL A 63 15.66 2.47 4.80
C VAL A 63 14.78 3.68 5.02
N ASP A 64 14.26 3.85 6.23
CA ASP A 64 13.51 5.03 6.63
C ASP A 64 14.43 6.27 6.60
N PRO A 65 14.11 7.32 5.84
CA PRO A 65 14.98 8.48 5.68
C PRO A 65 15.06 9.37 6.93
N GLU A 66 14.10 9.27 7.86
CA GLU A 66 14.08 10.05 9.09
C GLU A 66 14.78 9.31 10.24
N THR A 67 14.57 7.99 10.34
CA THR A 67 15.06 7.19 11.48
C THR A 67 16.29 6.34 11.17
N GLY A 68 16.53 6.01 9.90
CA GLY A 68 17.58 5.09 9.46
C GLY A 68 17.23 3.60 9.70
N GLU A 69 16.02 3.29 10.15
CA GLU A 69 15.58 1.91 10.35
C GLU A 69 15.43 1.17 9.02
N VAL A 70 15.83 -0.11 9.00
CA VAL A 70 15.70 -0.98 7.82
C VAL A 70 14.46 -1.85 7.95
N HIS A 71 13.54 -1.70 7.02
CA HIS A 71 12.30 -2.47 6.94
C HIS A 71 12.27 -3.27 5.66
N ARG A 72 11.96 -4.56 5.75
CA ARG A 72 11.75 -5.38 4.56
C ARG A 72 10.36 -5.10 3.99
N THR A 73 10.30 -4.64 2.74
CA THR A 73 9.03 -4.26 2.09
C THR A 73 8.94 -4.76 0.66
N ASP A 74 7.74 -4.70 0.09
CA ASP A 74 7.49 -5.09 -1.28
C ASP A 74 8.02 -4.03 -2.26
N ALA A 75 8.76 -4.44 -3.29
CA ALA A 75 9.37 -3.52 -4.26
C ALA A 75 8.34 -2.68 -5.03
N LEU A 76 7.13 -3.20 -5.29
CA LEU A 76 6.07 -2.44 -5.93
C LEU A 76 5.63 -1.29 -5.02
N ARG A 77 5.51 -1.58 -3.71
CA ARG A 77 5.10 -0.59 -2.70
C ARG A 77 6.15 0.49 -2.52
N GLU A 78 7.41 0.09 -2.54
CA GLU A 78 8.53 1.04 -2.52
C GLU A 78 8.48 1.98 -3.73
N CYS A 79 8.41 1.45 -4.97
CA CYS A 79 8.34 2.26 -6.20
C CYS A 79 7.13 3.21 -6.19
N LEU A 80 5.97 2.72 -5.72
CA LEU A 80 4.78 3.54 -5.62
C LEU A 80 5.00 4.73 -4.69
N ARG A 81 5.52 4.48 -3.48
CA ARG A 81 5.68 5.51 -2.45
C ARG A 81 6.78 6.50 -2.78
N THR A 82 7.90 6.05 -3.34
CA THR A 82 9.08 6.90 -3.54
C THR A 82 9.08 7.60 -4.88
N ARG A 83 8.52 6.98 -5.93
CA ARG A 83 8.48 7.56 -7.28
C ARG A 83 7.09 8.02 -7.70
N CYS A 84 6.10 7.12 -7.73
CA CYS A 84 4.80 7.42 -8.32
C CYS A 84 4.05 8.52 -7.54
N ALA A 85 3.94 8.35 -6.22
CA ALA A 85 3.21 9.28 -5.35
C ALA A 85 3.84 10.68 -5.24
N ASN A 86 5.10 10.84 -5.67
CA ASN A 86 5.82 12.12 -5.68
C ASN A 86 5.91 12.73 -7.08
N ASP A 87 5.36 12.09 -8.11
CA ASP A 87 5.31 12.65 -9.45
C ASP A 87 4.17 13.69 -9.54
N PRO A 88 4.43 14.92 -10.00
CA PRO A 88 3.39 15.96 -10.11
C PRO A 88 2.24 15.60 -11.07
N ASP A 89 2.49 14.71 -12.03
CA ASP A 89 1.53 14.34 -13.08
C ASP A 89 0.82 12.99 -12.78
N TYR A 90 0.93 12.48 -11.55
CA TYR A 90 0.37 11.20 -11.12
C TYR A 90 -1.08 11.28 -10.61
#